data_AF-A0A2S2E245-F1
#
_entry.id   AF-A0A2S2E245-F1
#
_cell.length_a   1.000
_cell.length_b   1.000
_cell.length_c   1.000
_cell.angle_alpha   90.00
_cell.angle_beta   90.00
_cell.angle_gamma   90.00
#
_symmetry.space_group_name_H-M   'P 1'
#
loop_
_entity.id
_entity.type
_entity.pdbx_description
1 polymer ?
#
loop_
_entity_poly.entity_id
_entity_poly.type
_entity_poly.pdbx_seq_one_letter_code
_entity_poly.pdbx_strand_id
1 'polypeptide(L)'
;MKLLRRLSRKPIIGPVAHNLITLLANREVKRVSRHFSQYLKPQLAISDELKDESYRIRHNVYCDELHFEPQRQSGMETDEFEPQSVHCLIEHWPKHRFAGTVRVVRSHSSQELLPLEKFCSDTLEQATLKPSQFHRDEVCEISRLAVPASYRRRTMDQYKGAETGVINEDTYSETELRCFPFIAVGLYLAAASVMVNLGIRHCFVMMEPRLARSMNFVGIRFQQVGPVTEYHGKRAPYYIEPEQGLDELNTGFQLLYDRIDQDLAAQVKLLQSLQDDKKKYARPPEILNARYPSVTSLYPLRHV
;
A
#
# COMPACT_ATOMS: atom_id res chain seq x y z
N MET A 1 -31.74 -0.95 9.36
CA MET A 1 -30.32 -0.68 9.70
C MET A 1 -30.10 0.41 10.76
N LYS A 2 -30.66 1.63 10.66
CA LYS A 2 -30.53 2.66 11.72
C LYS A 2 -30.97 2.17 13.12
N LEU A 3 -32.04 1.37 13.18
CA LEU A 3 -32.54 0.74 14.40
C LEU A 3 -31.54 -0.30 14.96
N LEU A 4 -31.02 -1.17 14.10
CA LEU A 4 -30.01 -2.19 14.45
C LEU A 4 -28.70 -1.57 14.98
N ARG A 5 -28.26 -0.42 14.45
CA ARG A 5 -27.08 0.31 14.97
C ARG A 5 -27.32 1.01 16.30
N ARG A 6 -28.53 1.55 16.51
CA ARG A 6 -28.94 2.04 17.83
C ARG A 6 -28.96 0.90 18.86
N LEU A 7 -29.33 -0.31 18.42
CA LEU A 7 -29.31 -1.51 19.24
C LEU A 7 -27.89 -2.06 19.42
N SER A 8 -27.01 -1.94 18.43
CA SER A 8 -25.60 -2.38 18.50
C SER A 8 -24.79 -1.62 19.57
N ARG A 9 -25.21 -0.40 19.90
CA ARG A 9 -24.63 0.46 20.96
C ARG A 9 -25.22 0.20 22.35
N LYS A 10 -26.20 -0.70 22.49
CA LYS A 10 -26.80 -1.07 23.79
C LYS A 10 -26.13 -2.33 24.35
N PRO A 11 -25.85 -2.41 25.65
CA PRO A 11 -25.06 -3.49 26.24
C PRO A 11 -25.69 -4.88 26.09
N ILE A 12 -27.02 -4.99 26.02
CA ILE A 12 -27.74 -6.28 26.02
C ILE A 12 -28.05 -6.78 24.60
N ILE A 13 -28.45 -5.89 23.70
CA ILE A 13 -28.88 -6.21 22.32
C ILE A 13 -27.74 -5.97 21.32
N GLY A 14 -26.66 -5.35 21.81
CA GLY A 14 -25.44 -4.98 21.10
C GLY A 14 -24.79 -6.13 20.34
N PRO A 15 -24.48 -7.25 21.03
CA PRO A 15 -23.81 -8.40 20.43
C PRO A 15 -24.63 -9.06 19.32
N VAL A 16 -25.95 -9.17 19.48
CA VAL A 16 -26.84 -9.79 18.49
C VAL A 16 -26.96 -8.92 17.23
N ALA A 17 -27.10 -7.60 17.41
CA ALA A 17 -27.13 -6.67 16.29
C ALA A 17 -25.77 -6.58 15.57
N HIS A 18 -24.65 -6.67 16.32
CA HIS A 18 -23.31 -6.75 15.75
C HIS A 18 -23.14 -8.02 14.92
N ASN A 19 -23.50 -9.18 15.46
CA ASN A 19 -23.45 -10.45 14.74
C ASN A 19 -24.29 -10.43 13.45
N LEU A 20 -25.47 -9.82 13.47
CA LEU A 20 -26.31 -9.69 12.28
C LEU A 20 -25.68 -8.76 11.22
N ILE A 21 -25.05 -7.67 11.65
CA ILE A 21 -24.28 -6.77 10.75
C ILE A 21 -23.11 -7.52 10.11
N THR A 22 -22.35 -8.29 10.90
CA THR A 22 -21.24 -9.13 10.43
C THR A 22 -21.72 -10.23 9.47
N LEU A 23 -22.90 -10.80 9.69
CA LEU A 23 -23.49 -11.80 8.80
C LEU A 23 -23.89 -11.22 7.44
N LEU A 24 -24.51 -10.04 7.43
CA LEU A 24 -24.86 -9.32 6.19
C LEU A 24 -23.61 -8.88 5.42
N ALA A 25 -22.59 -8.40 6.14
CA ALA A 25 -21.27 -8.12 5.60
C ALA A 25 -20.68 -9.33 4.89
N ASN A 26 -20.64 -10.48 5.56
CA ASN A 26 -20.08 -11.71 5.02
C ASN A 26 -20.79 -12.19 3.73
N ARG A 27 -22.11 -12.02 3.62
CA ARG A 27 -22.85 -12.36 2.38
C ARG A 27 -22.49 -11.45 1.22
N GLU A 28 -22.43 -10.15 1.45
CA GLU A 28 -22.00 -9.19 0.42
C GLU A 28 -20.53 -9.43 0.05
N VAL A 29 -19.64 -9.70 1.01
CA VAL A 29 -18.24 -10.02 0.74
C VAL A 29 -18.10 -11.29 -0.09
N LYS A 30 -18.91 -12.34 0.11
CA LYS A 30 -18.91 -13.51 -0.80
C LYS A 30 -19.32 -13.15 -2.23
N ARG A 31 -20.32 -12.29 -2.40
CA ARG A 31 -20.74 -11.78 -3.72
C ARG A 31 -19.65 -10.94 -4.36
N VAL A 32 -18.95 -10.14 -3.56
CA VAL A 32 -17.87 -9.27 -4.00
C VAL A 32 -16.63 -10.07 -4.31
N SER A 33 -16.20 -11.01 -3.48
CA SER A 33 -15.09 -11.91 -3.77
C SER A 33 -15.30 -12.53 -5.15
N ARG A 34 -16.51 -13.01 -5.44
CA ARG A 34 -16.89 -13.46 -6.78
C ARG A 34 -16.76 -12.37 -7.86
N HIS A 35 -17.25 -11.16 -7.60
CA HIS A 35 -17.15 -10.04 -8.54
C HIS A 35 -15.70 -9.58 -8.76
N PHE A 36 -14.89 -9.56 -7.71
CA PHE A 36 -13.46 -9.27 -7.73
C PHE A 36 -12.77 -10.29 -8.63
N SER A 37 -12.93 -11.59 -8.37
CA SER A 37 -12.35 -12.63 -9.21
C SER A 37 -12.82 -12.60 -10.66
N GLN A 38 -13.99 -12.02 -10.95
CA GLN A 38 -14.53 -11.91 -12.30
C GLN A 38 -14.03 -10.70 -13.08
N TYR A 39 -13.73 -9.58 -12.41
CA TYR A 39 -13.50 -8.28 -13.05
C TYR A 39 -12.22 -7.58 -12.59
N LEU A 40 -11.56 -8.05 -11.53
CA LEU A 40 -10.40 -7.42 -10.93
C LEU A 40 -9.27 -8.44 -10.84
N LYS A 41 -8.10 -8.08 -11.37
CA LYS A 41 -6.92 -8.92 -11.39
C LYS A 41 -5.76 -8.20 -10.68
N PRO A 42 -5.24 -8.74 -9.57
CA PRO A 42 -4.08 -8.16 -8.92
C PRO A 42 -2.80 -8.47 -9.73
N GLN A 43 -1.91 -7.49 -9.85
CA GLN A 43 -0.64 -7.61 -10.54
C GLN A 43 0.47 -6.89 -9.80
N LEU A 44 1.69 -7.42 -9.84
CA LEU A 44 2.88 -6.69 -9.39
C LEU A 44 3.48 -5.91 -10.55
N ALA A 45 3.95 -4.70 -10.27
CA ALA A 45 4.64 -3.87 -11.25
C ALA A 45 6.10 -4.34 -11.45
N ILE A 46 6.27 -5.51 -12.06
CA ILE A 46 7.58 -6.12 -12.31
C ILE A 46 8.28 -5.47 -13.51
N SER A 47 7.53 -5.27 -14.60
CA SER A 47 8.04 -4.59 -15.80
C SER A 47 7.98 -3.07 -15.66
N ASP A 48 8.79 -2.37 -16.44
CA ASP A 48 8.84 -0.91 -16.40
C ASP A 48 7.53 -0.29 -16.89
N GLU A 49 6.82 -0.94 -17.83
CA GLU A 49 5.49 -0.50 -18.27
C GLU A 49 4.47 -0.53 -17.12
N LEU A 50 4.48 -1.59 -16.29
CA LEU A 50 3.59 -1.66 -15.14
C LEU A 50 3.97 -0.66 -14.04
N LYS A 51 5.27 -0.38 -13.86
CA LYS A 51 5.71 0.67 -12.92
C LYS A 51 5.24 2.03 -13.38
N ASP A 52 5.40 2.32 -14.66
CA ASP A 52 4.89 3.54 -15.28
C ASP A 52 3.39 3.71 -15.06
N GLU A 53 2.60 2.64 -15.18
CA GLU A 53 1.16 2.68 -14.85
C GLU A 53 0.90 3.05 -13.39
N SER A 54 1.65 2.47 -12.45
CA SER A 54 1.58 2.86 -11.03
C SER A 54 1.89 4.35 -10.84
N TYR A 55 2.94 4.87 -11.49
CA TYR A 55 3.32 6.28 -11.40
C TYR A 55 2.31 7.24 -12.04
N ARG A 56 1.69 6.83 -13.15
CA ARG A 56 0.61 7.60 -13.81
C ARG A 56 -0.65 7.67 -12.95
N ILE A 57 -1.07 6.56 -12.35
CA ILE A 57 -2.21 6.53 -11.43
C ILE A 57 -1.94 7.44 -10.23
N ARG A 58 -0.74 7.37 -9.66
CA ARG A 58 -0.33 8.22 -8.54
C ARG A 58 -0.32 9.69 -8.91
N HIS A 59 0.20 10.05 -10.09
CA HIS A 59 0.17 11.44 -10.58
C HIS A 59 -1.28 11.94 -10.71
N ASN A 60 -2.14 11.16 -11.37
CA ASN A 60 -3.54 11.51 -11.53
C ASN A 60 -4.24 11.75 -10.18
N VAL A 61 -4.00 10.89 -9.18
CA VAL A 61 -4.64 11.04 -7.87
C VAL A 61 -3.98 12.12 -7.02
N TYR A 62 -2.66 12.04 -6.77
CA TYR A 62 -1.99 12.92 -5.82
C TYR A 62 -1.67 14.32 -6.38
N CYS A 63 -1.41 14.44 -7.68
CA CYS A 63 -1.08 15.71 -8.32
C CYS A 63 -2.33 16.39 -8.89
N ASP A 64 -3.14 15.67 -9.68
CA ASP A 64 -4.25 16.28 -10.41
C ASP A 64 -5.55 16.35 -9.60
N GLU A 65 -5.93 15.26 -8.93
CA GLU A 65 -7.19 15.24 -8.16
C GLU A 65 -7.02 15.92 -6.79
N LEU A 66 -6.03 15.50 -6.00
CA LEU A 66 -5.89 15.90 -4.59
C LEU A 66 -4.99 17.10 -4.36
N HIS A 67 -4.15 17.44 -5.33
CA HIS A 67 -3.18 18.54 -5.22
C HIS A 67 -2.27 18.44 -3.98
N PHE A 68 -1.97 17.21 -3.55
CA PHE A 68 -1.04 16.93 -2.45
C PHE A 68 0.42 16.98 -2.91
N GLU A 69 0.65 16.73 -4.19
CA GLU A 69 1.97 16.77 -4.82
C GLU A 69 1.96 17.73 -6.01
N PRO A 70 3.10 18.34 -6.39
CA PRO A 70 3.16 19.23 -7.53
C PRO A 70 2.90 18.49 -8.85
N GLN A 71 2.17 19.13 -9.77
CA GLN A 71 2.00 18.61 -11.13
C GLN A 71 3.33 18.55 -11.86
N ARG A 72 3.59 17.42 -12.51
CA ARG A 72 4.79 17.17 -13.31
C ARG A 72 4.46 17.02 -14.78
N GLN A 73 5.27 17.61 -15.66
CA GLN A 73 5.10 17.52 -17.12
C GLN A 73 5.19 16.09 -17.66
N SER A 74 5.90 15.21 -16.96
CA SER A 74 6.02 13.79 -17.31
C SER A 74 4.70 13.01 -17.15
N GLY A 75 3.73 13.54 -16.40
CA GLY A 75 2.51 12.80 -16.05
C GLY A 75 2.76 11.61 -15.11
N MET A 76 3.89 11.59 -14.40
CA MET A 76 4.32 10.49 -13.52
C MET A 76 4.72 11.03 -12.15
N GLU A 77 4.23 10.41 -11.08
CA GLU A 77 4.62 10.72 -9.70
C GLU A 77 5.57 9.64 -9.19
N THR A 78 6.79 10.08 -8.88
CA THR A 78 7.89 9.26 -8.38
C THR A 78 8.63 9.99 -7.27
N ASP A 79 9.19 9.26 -6.33
CA ASP A 79 10.06 9.81 -5.29
C ASP A 79 11.35 8.98 -5.11
N GLU A 80 12.13 9.29 -4.08
CA GLU A 80 13.40 8.59 -3.81
C GLU A 80 13.25 7.15 -3.31
N PHE A 81 12.04 6.73 -2.95
CA PHE A 81 11.77 5.40 -2.40
C PHE A 81 11.39 4.38 -3.48
N GLU A 82 11.17 4.80 -4.73
CA GLU A 82 10.84 3.86 -5.83
C GLU A 82 11.85 2.72 -6.01
N PRO A 83 13.19 2.92 -5.90
CA PRO A 83 14.15 1.83 -6.12
C PRO A 83 14.01 0.65 -5.15
N GLN A 84 13.53 0.89 -3.93
CA GLN A 84 13.34 -0.11 -2.89
C GLN A 84 11.85 -0.50 -2.71
N SER A 85 11.01 -0.18 -3.69
CA SER A 85 9.56 -0.37 -3.62
C SER A 85 9.05 -1.52 -4.48
N VAL A 86 8.00 -2.17 -3.99
CA VAL A 86 7.16 -3.09 -4.75
C VAL A 86 5.80 -2.43 -4.92
N HIS A 87 5.29 -2.35 -6.15
CA HIS A 87 3.96 -1.81 -6.40
C HIS A 87 2.99 -2.93 -6.75
N CYS A 88 1.83 -2.88 -6.11
CA CYS A 88 0.69 -3.72 -6.43
C CYS A 88 -0.33 -2.88 -7.19
N LEU A 89 -0.82 -3.43 -8.30
CA LEU A 89 -1.85 -2.87 -9.15
C LEU A 89 -3.09 -3.76 -9.11
N ILE A 90 -4.25 -3.14 -9.30
CA ILE A 90 -5.48 -3.87 -9.65
C ILE A 90 -5.88 -3.49 -11.06
N GLU A 91 -5.86 -4.46 -11.97
CA GLU A 91 -6.39 -4.31 -13.32
C GLU A 91 -7.90 -4.60 -13.30
N HIS A 92 -8.70 -3.71 -13.90
CA HIS A 92 -10.10 -3.97 -14.19
C HIS A 92 -10.27 -4.64 -15.56
N TRP A 93 -10.51 -5.96 -15.51
CA TRP A 93 -10.95 -6.80 -16.62
C TRP A 93 -12.44 -6.52 -16.93
N PRO A 94 -12.92 -6.37 -18.19
CA PRO A 94 -12.32 -6.67 -19.50
C PRO A 94 -11.74 -5.45 -20.24
N LYS A 95 -11.70 -4.28 -19.59
CA LYS A 95 -11.28 -3.02 -20.23
C LYS A 95 -9.76 -2.83 -20.25
N HIS A 96 -9.01 -3.72 -19.61
CA HIS A 96 -7.55 -3.64 -19.48
C HIS A 96 -7.06 -2.28 -18.96
N ARG A 97 -7.75 -1.77 -17.94
CA ARG A 97 -7.42 -0.49 -17.30
C ARG A 97 -7.13 -0.72 -15.83
N PHE A 98 -6.08 -0.10 -15.34
CA PHE A 98 -5.74 -0.16 -13.93
C PHE A 98 -6.67 0.72 -13.09
N ALA A 99 -7.23 0.11 -12.05
CA ALA A 99 -8.24 0.68 -11.17
C ALA A 99 -7.64 1.29 -9.90
N GLY A 100 -6.38 0.99 -9.60
CA GLY A 100 -5.65 1.58 -8.48
C GLY A 100 -4.29 0.93 -8.26
N THR A 101 -3.51 1.54 -7.37
CA THR A 101 -2.17 1.09 -6.99
C THR A 101 -1.92 1.28 -5.49
N VAL A 102 -1.01 0.47 -4.94
CA VAL A 102 -0.43 0.65 -3.60
C VAL A 102 1.05 0.29 -3.64
N ARG A 103 1.85 0.98 -2.83
CA ARG A 103 3.29 0.78 -2.75
C ARG A 103 3.67 0.14 -1.41
N VAL A 104 4.53 -0.88 -1.47
CA VAL A 104 5.22 -1.47 -0.32
C VAL A 104 6.69 -1.07 -0.41
N VAL A 105 7.12 -0.17 0.44
CA VAL A 105 8.51 0.29 0.53
C VAL A 105 9.26 -0.63 1.48
N ARG A 106 10.32 -1.27 1.00
CA ARG A 106 11.16 -2.16 1.82
C ARG A 106 12.46 -1.46 2.17
N SER A 107 13.14 -2.02 3.16
CA SER A 107 14.51 -1.67 3.47
C SER A 107 15.38 -2.91 3.48
N HIS A 108 16.52 -2.86 2.81
CA HIS A 108 17.49 -3.96 2.78
C HIS A 108 18.79 -3.62 3.51
N SER A 109 18.93 -2.40 4.01
CA SER A 109 20.10 -1.97 4.76
C SER A 109 19.77 -0.84 5.72
N SER A 110 20.67 -0.57 6.66
CA SER A 110 20.53 0.57 7.58
C SER A 110 20.57 1.93 6.89
N GLN A 111 21.03 2.01 5.64
CA GLN A 111 21.06 3.24 4.83
C GLN A 111 19.74 3.50 4.10
N GLU A 112 18.95 2.45 3.87
CA GLU A 112 17.66 2.50 3.17
C GLU A 112 16.54 2.80 4.17
N LEU A 113 16.31 4.08 4.46
CA LEU A 113 15.24 4.49 5.37
C LEU A 113 13.84 4.30 4.76
N LEU A 114 12.85 4.02 5.60
CA LEU A 114 11.43 4.09 5.21
C LEU A 114 10.94 5.55 5.19
N PRO A 115 9.90 5.89 4.39
CA PRO A 115 9.36 7.25 4.36
C PRO A 115 8.99 7.80 5.74
N LEU A 116 8.41 6.97 6.62
CA LEU A 116 8.06 7.33 7.99
C LEU A 116 9.29 7.67 8.83
N GLU A 117 10.41 6.96 8.65
CA GLU A 117 11.67 7.27 9.32
C GLU A 117 12.25 8.59 8.83
N LYS A 118 12.10 8.89 7.53
CA LYS A 118 12.67 10.10 6.93
C LYS A 118 11.87 11.37 7.25
N PHE A 119 10.54 11.30 7.17
CA PHE A 119 9.68 12.50 7.24
C PHE A 119 8.89 12.63 8.55
N CYS A 120 8.77 11.55 9.33
CA CYS A 120 7.84 11.48 10.45
C CYS A 120 8.44 10.76 11.68
N SER A 121 9.77 10.67 11.80
CA SER A 121 10.44 10.00 12.92
C SER A 121 10.02 10.55 14.28
N ASP A 122 9.81 11.86 14.37
CA ASP A 122 9.38 12.55 15.60
C ASP A 122 7.93 12.24 16.00
N THR A 123 7.12 11.67 15.10
CA THR A 123 5.72 11.31 15.39
C THR A 123 5.58 9.95 16.09
N LEU A 124 6.64 9.15 16.17
CA LEU A 124 6.62 7.83 16.80
C LEU A 124 6.87 7.93 18.31
N GLU A 125 5.79 7.89 19.08
CA GLU A 125 5.81 8.02 20.55
C GLU A 125 6.25 6.72 21.25
N GLN A 126 5.93 5.56 20.65
CA GLN A 126 6.25 4.25 21.25
C GLN A 126 7.71 3.88 20.95
N ALA A 127 8.56 3.96 21.96
CA ALA A 127 10.00 3.69 21.83
C ALA A 127 10.31 2.30 21.25
N THR A 128 9.49 1.29 21.56
CA THR A 128 9.69 -0.11 21.14
C THR A 128 9.09 -0.44 19.77
N LEU A 129 8.18 0.39 19.24
CA LEU A 129 7.55 0.18 17.93
C LEU A 129 8.00 1.26 16.94
N LYS A 130 9.29 1.18 16.58
CA LYS A 130 9.90 2.00 15.54
C LYS A 130 10.54 1.09 14.50
N PRO A 131 10.59 1.49 13.20
CA PRO A 131 11.21 0.65 12.18
C PRO A 131 12.67 0.31 12.48
N SER A 132 13.40 1.19 13.17
CA SER A 132 14.78 0.97 13.61
C SER A 132 14.96 -0.10 14.69
N GLN A 133 13.88 -0.58 15.30
CA GLN A 133 13.92 -1.66 16.31
C GLN A 133 13.78 -3.05 15.70
N PHE A 134 13.52 -3.15 14.39
CA PHE A 134 13.31 -4.41 13.68
C PHE A 134 14.44 -4.69 12.69
N HIS A 135 14.60 -5.96 12.33
CA HIS A 135 15.53 -6.34 11.28
C HIS A 135 15.09 -5.73 9.94
N ARG A 136 16.03 -5.14 9.18
CA ARG A 136 15.68 -4.36 7.97
C ARG A 136 14.93 -5.19 6.94
N ASP A 137 15.37 -6.43 6.71
CA ASP A 137 14.71 -7.34 5.76
C ASP A 137 13.31 -7.81 6.21
N GLU A 138 12.90 -7.54 7.46
CA GLU A 138 11.60 -7.93 8.01
C GLU A 138 10.64 -6.74 8.17
N VAL A 139 11.07 -5.51 7.86
CA VAL A 139 10.28 -4.29 8.04
C VAL A 139 9.98 -3.59 6.71
N CYS A 140 8.76 -3.09 6.57
CA CYS A 140 8.35 -2.30 5.42
C CYS A 140 7.39 -1.17 5.81
N GLU A 141 7.07 -0.33 4.82
CA GLU A 141 6.01 0.65 4.91
C GLU A 141 5.06 0.56 3.72
N ILE A 142 3.75 0.51 3.99
CA ILE A 142 2.74 0.73 2.95
C ILE A 142 2.57 2.24 2.75
N SER A 143 2.64 2.68 1.49
CA SER A 143 2.43 4.07 1.10
C SER A 143 1.72 4.17 -0.26
N ARG A 144 1.33 5.38 -0.66
CA ARG A 144 0.82 5.72 -2.00
C ARG A 144 -0.38 4.87 -2.46
N LEU A 145 -1.32 4.58 -1.56
CA LEU A 145 -2.61 4.00 -1.92
C LEU A 145 -3.42 5.01 -2.77
N ALA A 146 -3.59 4.72 -4.05
CA ALA A 146 -4.26 5.59 -5.00
C ALA A 146 -5.33 4.85 -5.80
N VAL A 147 -6.56 5.36 -5.76
CA VAL A 147 -7.70 4.85 -6.54
C VAL A 147 -8.34 6.04 -7.27
N PRO A 148 -8.25 6.12 -8.62
CA PRO A 148 -8.81 7.23 -9.39
C PRO A 148 -10.31 7.41 -9.18
N ALA A 149 -10.79 8.66 -9.27
CA ALA A 149 -12.20 9.00 -9.06
C ALA A 149 -13.18 8.13 -9.86
N SER A 150 -12.82 7.81 -11.11
CA SER A 150 -13.64 6.97 -12.00
C SER A 150 -13.90 5.55 -11.49
N TYR A 151 -13.06 5.05 -10.59
CA TYR A 151 -13.18 3.74 -9.94
C TYR A 151 -13.72 3.82 -8.51
N ARG A 152 -13.86 5.04 -7.97
CA ARG A 152 -14.60 5.31 -6.74
C ARG A 152 -16.10 5.35 -7.10
N ARG A 153 -16.95 4.62 -6.38
CA ARG A 153 -18.40 4.61 -6.66
C ARG A 153 -19.03 5.96 -6.32
N ARG A 154 -19.88 6.50 -7.20
CA ARG A 154 -20.56 7.82 -7.13
C ARG A 154 -21.28 8.20 -5.82
N THR A 155 -21.65 7.24 -4.97
CA THR A 155 -22.22 7.54 -3.64
C THR A 155 -21.13 7.92 -2.62
N MET A 156 -19.87 7.50 -2.84
CA MET A 156 -18.70 7.87 -2.04
C MET A 156 -18.11 9.23 -2.43
N ASP A 157 -18.44 9.76 -3.61
CA ASP A 157 -17.92 11.05 -4.13
C ASP A 157 -18.36 12.27 -3.29
N GLN A 158 -19.21 12.10 -2.27
CA GLN A 158 -19.74 13.21 -1.46
C GLN A 158 -19.03 13.41 -0.11
N TYR A 159 -17.96 12.68 0.22
CA TYR A 159 -17.24 12.87 1.49
C TYR A 159 -15.71 12.92 1.34
N LYS A 160 -15.06 13.77 2.15
CA LYS A 160 -13.59 13.89 2.24
C LYS A 160 -12.96 12.57 2.72
N GLY A 161 -11.94 12.07 2.01
CA GLY A 161 -11.20 10.84 2.30
C GLY A 161 -11.57 9.65 1.40
N ALA A 162 -12.58 9.76 0.54
CA ALA A 162 -12.97 8.67 -0.37
C ALA A 162 -11.82 8.26 -1.32
N GLU A 163 -10.95 9.21 -1.65
CA GLU A 163 -9.72 9.06 -2.42
C GLU A 163 -8.71 8.06 -1.84
N THR A 164 -8.65 7.95 -0.51
CA THR A 164 -7.76 7.03 0.23
C THR A 164 -8.51 5.78 0.68
N GLY A 165 -9.79 5.61 0.28
CA GLY A 165 -10.62 4.47 0.67
C GLY A 165 -11.30 4.59 2.04
N VAL A 166 -11.34 5.79 2.63
CA VAL A 166 -12.07 6.04 3.88
C VAL A 166 -13.57 5.74 3.72
N ILE A 167 -14.23 5.28 4.78
CA ILE A 167 -15.69 5.03 4.83
C ILE A 167 -16.36 6.04 5.79
N ASN A 168 -17.57 6.51 5.44
CA ASN A 168 -18.40 7.34 6.33
C ASN A 168 -19.19 6.46 7.33
N GLU A 169 -18.90 6.62 8.62
CA GLU A 169 -19.50 5.81 9.67
C GLU A 169 -20.96 6.12 9.96
N ASP A 170 -21.49 7.32 9.71
CA ASP A 170 -22.85 7.70 10.15
C ASP A 170 -23.96 7.20 9.21
N THR A 171 -23.62 6.81 7.98
CA THR A 171 -24.56 6.52 6.87
C THR A 171 -24.62 5.03 6.45
N TYR A 172 -24.00 4.17 7.25
CA TYR A 172 -23.94 2.71 7.08
C TYR A 172 -25.31 2.03 6.95
N SER A 173 -25.62 1.67 5.71
CA SER A 173 -26.81 0.93 5.28
C SER A 173 -26.39 -0.25 4.40
N GLU A 174 -27.28 -1.20 4.13
CA GLU A 174 -27.00 -2.29 3.16
C GLU A 174 -26.62 -1.76 1.77
N THR A 175 -27.05 -0.54 1.42
CA THR A 175 -26.59 0.20 0.25
C THR A 175 -25.10 0.58 0.32
N GLU A 176 -24.55 0.84 1.51
CA GLU A 176 -23.12 1.14 1.72
C GLU A 176 -22.21 -0.09 1.81
N LEU A 177 -22.73 -1.29 2.14
CA LEU A 177 -21.97 -2.53 1.88
C LEU A 177 -21.66 -2.70 0.39
N ARG A 178 -22.53 -2.16 -0.48
CA ARG A 178 -22.26 -2.04 -1.92
C ARG A 178 -21.29 -0.88 -2.24
N CYS A 179 -21.03 0.02 -1.31
CA CYS A 179 -20.11 1.15 -1.43
C CYS A 179 -18.75 0.88 -0.77
N PHE A 180 -18.48 -0.33 -0.31
CA PHE A 180 -17.15 -0.67 0.18
C PHE A 180 -16.12 -0.43 -0.94
N PRO A 181 -15.01 0.30 -0.70
CA PRO A 181 -14.00 0.52 -1.72
C PRO A 181 -13.18 -0.75 -1.90
N PHE A 182 -13.79 -1.76 -2.56
CA PHE A 182 -13.21 -3.09 -2.75
C PHE A 182 -11.86 -3.06 -3.46
N ILE A 183 -11.60 -2.01 -4.24
CA ILE A 183 -10.30 -1.79 -4.86
C ILE A 183 -9.27 -1.43 -3.79
N ALA A 184 -9.57 -0.49 -2.88
CA ALA A 184 -8.66 -0.14 -1.80
C ALA A 184 -8.36 -1.32 -0.87
N VAL A 185 -9.39 -2.10 -0.50
CA VAL A 185 -9.18 -3.31 0.31
C VAL A 185 -8.44 -4.40 -0.46
N GLY A 186 -8.76 -4.61 -1.73
CA GLY A 186 -7.99 -5.52 -2.59
C GLY A 186 -6.53 -5.11 -2.70
N LEU A 187 -6.23 -3.81 -2.76
CA LEU A 187 -4.86 -3.29 -2.78
C LEU A 187 -4.15 -3.57 -1.44
N TYR A 188 -4.80 -3.32 -0.30
CA TYR A 188 -4.23 -3.70 1.00
C TYR A 188 -4.00 -5.21 1.14
N LEU A 189 -4.93 -6.05 0.66
CA LEU A 189 -4.78 -7.51 0.66
C LEU A 189 -3.66 -7.95 -0.30
N ALA A 190 -3.48 -7.28 -1.43
CA ALA A 190 -2.37 -7.52 -2.34
C ALA A 190 -1.03 -7.14 -1.68
N ALA A 191 -0.97 -5.99 -1.01
CA ALA A 191 0.19 -5.61 -0.22
C ALA A 191 0.48 -6.63 0.89
N ALA A 192 -0.56 -7.14 1.59
CA ALA A 192 -0.42 -8.18 2.60
C ALA A 192 0.13 -9.48 2.03
N SER A 193 -0.37 -9.93 0.88
CA SER A 193 0.17 -11.11 0.18
C SER A 193 1.64 -10.91 -0.17
N VAL A 194 2.02 -9.76 -0.72
CA VAL A 194 3.43 -9.43 -0.99
C VAL A 194 4.28 -9.50 0.28
N MET A 195 3.83 -8.87 1.38
CA MET A 195 4.57 -8.87 2.65
C MET A 195 4.79 -10.29 3.17
N VAL A 196 3.75 -11.10 3.24
CA VAL A 196 3.84 -12.50 3.73
C VAL A 196 4.75 -13.35 2.86
N ASN A 197 4.59 -13.30 1.53
CA ASN A 197 5.43 -14.08 0.62
C ASN A 197 6.90 -13.64 0.61
N LEU A 198 7.18 -12.40 1.01
CA LEU A 198 8.53 -11.87 1.17
C LEU A 198 9.12 -12.06 2.57
N GLY A 199 8.38 -12.65 3.51
CA GLY A 199 8.82 -12.83 4.90
C GLY A 199 8.86 -11.54 5.72
N ILE A 200 8.10 -10.52 5.33
CA ILE A 200 7.99 -9.26 6.07
C ILE A 200 7.08 -9.47 7.28
N ARG A 201 7.61 -9.16 8.47
CA ARG A 201 6.92 -9.33 9.76
C ARG A 201 6.35 -8.04 10.31
N HIS A 202 6.91 -6.90 9.93
CA HIS A 202 6.61 -5.61 10.54
C HIS A 202 6.23 -4.59 9.46
N CYS A 203 4.98 -4.14 9.47
CA CYS A 203 4.51 -3.14 8.51
C CYS A 203 4.09 -1.87 9.21
N PHE A 204 4.61 -0.75 8.72
CA PHE A 204 4.18 0.59 9.10
C PHE A 204 3.31 1.21 7.99
N VAL A 205 2.45 2.15 8.35
CA VAL A 205 1.67 2.93 7.39
C VAL A 205 1.26 4.27 7.99
N MET A 206 1.42 5.35 7.22
CA MET A 206 0.88 6.67 7.56
C MET A 206 -0.45 6.87 6.84
N MET A 207 -1.56 6.88 7.57
CA MET A 207 -2.90 6.95 6.96
C MET A 207 -3.90 7.77 7.78
N GLU A 208 -5.03 8.08 7.16
CA GLU A 208 -6.15 8.72 7.84
C GLU A 208 -6.75 7.81 8.93
N PRO A 209 -7.04 8.33 10.13
CA PRO A 209 -7.64 7.52 11.20
C PRO A 209 -8.97 6.87 10.82
N ARG A 210 -9.72 7.48 9.90
CA ARG A 210 -10.97 6.92 9.38
C ARG A 210 -10.72 5.69 8.50
N LEU A 211 -9.63 5.66 7.75
CA LEU A 211 -9.25 4.50 6.94
C LEU A 211 -8.86 3.33 7.86
N ALA A 212 -8.05 3.59 8.89
CA ALA A 212 -7.69 2.59 9.90
C ALA A 212 -8.94 1.94 10.53
N ARG A 213 -9.95 2.76 10.90
CA ARG A 213 -11.22 2.24 11.43
C ARG A 213 -12.05 1.47 10.40
N SER A 214 -11.99 1.88 9.13
CA SER A 214 -12.64 1.17 8.03
C SER A 214 -12.03 -0.22 7.83
N MET A 215 -10.71 -0.36 8.02
CA MET A 215 -10.00 -1.64 7.92
C MET A 215 -10.35 -2.61 9.07
N ASN A 216 -10.68 -2.11 10.27
CA ASN A 216 -11.15 -2.97 11.37
C ASN A 216 -12.41 -3.77 10.99
N PHE A 217 -13.23 -3.27 10.07
CA PHE A 217 -14.39 -3.99 9.58
C PHE A 217 -14.04 -5.17 8.66
N VAL A 218 -12.88 -5.13 8.01
CA VAL A 218 -12.32 -6.25 7.24
C VAL A 218 -11.80 -7.36 8.16
N GLY A 219 -11.43 -6.98 9.38
CA GLY A 219 -10.64 -7.79 10.31
C GLY A 219 -9.18 -7.36 10.39
N ILE A 220 -8.77 -6.35 9.61
CA ILE A 220 -7.39 -5.84 9.62
C ILE A 220 -7.29 -4.74 10.68
N ARG A 221 -6.64 -5.05 11.79
CA ARG A 221 -6.50 -4.13 12.92
C ARG A 221 -5.12 -3.51 12.98
N PHE A 222 -5.09 -2.21 12.75
CA PHE A 222 -3.88 -1.42 12.86
C PHE A 222 -3.72 -0.84 14.28
N GLN A 223 -2.54 -1.03 14.87
CA GLN A 223 -2.16 -0.36 16.11
C GLN A 223 -1.68 1.06 15.80
N GLN A 224 -2.31 2.07 16.39
CA GLN A 224 -1.81 3.45 16.29
C GLN A 224 -0.53 3.59 17.15
N VAL A 225 0.54 4.11 16.55
CA VAL A 225 1.88 4.21 17.20
C VAL A 225 2.37 5.66 17.38
N GLY A 226 1.50 6.63 17.11
CA GLY A 226 1.77 8.05 17.25
C GLY A 226 0.51 8.91 17.12
N PRO A 227 0.62 10.23 17.35
CA PRO A 227 -0.53 11.12 17.37
C PRO A 227 -1.05 11.39 15.97
N VAL A 228 -2.27 11.93 15.89
CA VAL A 228 -2.81 12.47 14.64
C VAL A 228 -2.14 13.81 14.36
N THR A 229 -1.50 13.93 13.19
CA THR A 229 -0.79 15.13 12.74
C THR A 229 -1.33 15.60 11.38
N GLU A 230 -1.02 16.85 11.01
CA GLU A 230 -1.37 17.40 9.71
C GLU A 230 -0.25 17.05 8.71
N TYR A 231 -0.53 16.08 7.84
CA TYR A 231 0.40 15.57 6.83
C TYR A 231 -0.40 15.15 5.59
N HIS A 232 -0.59 16.08 4.64
CA HIS A 232 -1.52 15.95 3.50
C HIS A 232 -2.93 15.54 3.97
N GLY A 233 -3.46 16.29 4.95
CA GLY A 233 -4.64 15.94 5.73
C GLY A 233 -4.30 15.36 7.11
N LYS A 234 -5.33 15.09 7.91
CA LYS A 234 -5.17 14.47 9.23
C LYS A 234 -4.78 13.00 9.10
N ARG A 235 -3.55 12.66 9.48
CA ARG A 235 -3.02 11.30 9.43
C ARG A 235 -2.36 10.91 10.74
N ALA A 236 -2.22 9.62 11.00
CA ALA A 236 -1.46 9.10 12.12
C ALA A 236 -0.61 7.91 11.65
N PRO A 237 0.52 7.63 12.31
CA PRO A 237 1.30 6.44 12.02
C PRO A 237 0.67 5.23 12.70
N TYR A 238 0.62 4.13 11.94
CA TYR A 238 0.08 2.86 12.37
C TYR A 238 1.07 1.73 12.10
N TYR A 239 0.91 0.65 12.86
CA TYR A 239 1.70 -0.57 12.80
C TYR A 239 0.77 -1.79 12.69
N ILE A 240 1.22 -2.83 12.00
CA ILE A 240 0.59 -4.15 11.96
C ILE A 240 1.64 -5.23 11.71
N GLU A 241 1.41 -6.41 12.29
CA GLU A 241 2.08 -7.66 11.88
C GLU A 241 1.26 -8.31 10.77
N PRO A 242 1.77 -8.43 9.52
CA PRO A 242 0.97 -8.88 8.39
C PRO A 242 0.28 -10.22 8.60
N GLU A 243 0.97 -11.23 9.12
CA GLU A 243 0.40 -12.56 9.37
C GLU A 243 -0.73 -12.52 10.40
N GLN A 244 -0.51 -11.86 11.56
CA GLN A 244 -1.55 -11.72 12.58
C GLN A 244 -2.77 -10.95 12.05
N GLY A 245 -2.54 -9.92 11.23
CA GLY A 245 -3.61 -9.16 10.60
C GLY A 245 -4.46 -9.99 9.64
N LEU A 246 -3.88 -11.06 9.05
CA LEU A 246 -4.59 -11.99 8.19
C LEU A 246 -5.37 -13.04 8.99
N ASP A 247 -4.83 -13.51 10.12
CA ASP A 247 -5.53 -14.45 11.01
C ASP A 247 -6.83 -13.89 11.59
N GLU A 248 -6.92 -12.56 11.73
CA GLU A 248 -8.10 -11.84 12.21
C GLU A 248 -9.13 -11.51 11.10
N LEU A 249 -8.88 -11.90 9.83
CA LEU A 249 -9.79 -11.61 8.73
C LEU A 249 -11.14 -12.29 8.92
N ASN A 250 -12.20 -11.55 8.57
CA ASN A 250 -13.52 -12.16 8.46
C ASN A 250 -13.53 -13.19 7.31
N THR A 251 -14.29 -14.28 7.45
CA THR A 251 -14.30 -15.41 6.49
C THR A 251 -14.48 -14.99 5.04
N GLY A 252 -15.32 -13.99 4.76
CA GLY A 252 -15.50 -13.49 3.39
C GLY A 252 -14.24 -12.87 2.81
N PHE A 253 -13.51 -12.09 3.63
CA PHE A 253 -12.27 -11.44 3.23
C PHE A 253 -11.09 -12.40 3.20
N GLN A 254 -11.09 -13.45 4.03
CA GLN A 254 -10.14 -14.55 3.90
C GLN A 254 -10.22 -15.19 2.50
N LEU A 255 -11.43 -15.52 2.01
CA LEU A 255 -11.60 -16.07 0.66
C LEU A 255 -11.11 -15.12 -0.44
N LEU A 256 -11.27 -13.82 -0.25
CA LEU A 256 -10.75 -12.82 -1.18
C LEU A 256 -9.21 -12.77 -1.13
N TYR A 257 -8.64 -12.77 0.07
CA TYR A 257 -7.20 -12.80 0.29
C TYR A 257 -6.58 -14.05 -0.36
N ASP A 258 -7.10 -15.25 -0.06
CA ASP A 258 -6.59 -16.51 -0.61
C ASP A 258 -6.54 -16.48 -2.14
N ARG A 259 -7.54 -15.84 -2.77
CA ARG A 259 -7.58 -15.68 -4.23
C ARG A 259 -6.52 -14.70 -4.73
N ILE A 260 -6.40 -13.54 -4.08
CA ILE A 260 -5.38 -12.53 -4.42
C ILE A 260 -3.99 -13.14 -4.26
N ASP A 261 -3.76 -13.88 -3.18
CA ASP A 261 -2.50 -14.52 -2.88
C ASP A 261 -2.14 -15.58 -3.94
N GLN A 262 -3.09 -16.43 -4.34
CA GLN A 262 -2.91 -17.37 -5.44
C GLN A 262 -2.50 -16.68 -6.75
N ASP A 263 -3.11 -15.53 -7.07
CA ASP A 263 -2.82 -14.77 -8.29
C ASP A 263 -1.43 -14.07 -8.22
N LEU A 264 -0.96 -13.72 -7.01
CA LEU A 264 0.29 -12.98 -6.81
C LEU A 264 1.51 -13.85 -6.45
N ALA A 265 1.34 -15.02 -5.83
CA ALA A 265 2.46 -15.81 -5.30
C ALA A 265 3.53 -16.14 -6.36
N ALA A 266 3.14 -16.49 -7.58
CA ALA A 266 4.07 -16.72 -8.68
C ALA A 266 4.80 -15.43 -9.13
N GLN A 267 4.10 -14.29 -9.08
CA GLN A 267 4.67 -12.98 -9.42
C GLN A 267 5.69 -12.54 -8.34
N VAL A 268 5.42 -12.81 -7.06
CA VAL A 268 6.37 -12.53 -5.97
C VAL A 268 7.66 -13.35 -6.14
N LYS A 269 7.53 -14.64 -6.46
CA LYS A 269 8.70 -15.51 -6.73
C LYS A 269 9.54 -14.99 -7.89
N LEU A 270 8.89 -14.57 -8.98
CA LEU A 270 9.57 -13.96 -10.13
C LEU A 270 10.26 -12.63 -9.74
N LEU A 271 9.62 -11.80 -8.94
CA LEU A 271 10.21 -10.57 -8.43
C LEU A 271 11.47 -10.86 -7.61
N GLN A 272 11.42 -11.83 -6.69
CA GLN A 272 12.56 -12.24 -5.87
C GLN A 272 13.73 -12.72 -6.75
N SER A 273 13.49 -13.59 -7.73
CA SER A 273 14.55 -14.09 -8.61
C SER A 273 15.24 -12.95 -9.39
N LEU A 274 14.46 -11.98 -9.89
CA LEU A 274 15.00 -10.82 -10.60
C LEU A 274 15.82 -9.90 -9.68
N GLN A 275 15.42 -9.76 -8.42
CA GLN A 275 16.16 -8.96 -7.42
C GLN A 275 17.47 -9.64 -7.02
N ASP A 276 17.46 -10.97 -6.85
CA ASP A 276 18.65 -11.75 -6.52
C ASP A 276 19.66 -11.76 -7.67
N ASP A 277 19.20 -11.88 -8.91
CA ASP A 277 20.07 -11.75 -10.09
C ASP A 277 20.71 -10.36 -10.16
N LYS A 278 19.93 -9.29 -9.95
CA LYS A 278 20.49 -7.93 -9.91
C LYS A 278 21.56 -7.76 -8.83
N LYS A 279 21.37 -8.33 -7.64
CA LYS A 279 22.38 -8.32 -6.56
C LYS A 279 23.63 -9.09 -6.95
N LYS A 280 23.49 -10.23 -7.61
CA LYS A 280 24.61 -11.08 -8.08
C LYS A 280 25.47 -10.39 -9.15
N TYR A 281 24.86 -9.59 -10.01
CA TYR A 281 25.55 -8.89 -11.10
C TYR A 281 25.85 -7.41 -10.83
N ALA A 282 25.48 -6.89 -9.65
CA ALA A 282 25.89 -5.57 -9.21
C ALA A 282 27.41 -5.55 -9.01
N ARG A 283 28.14 -4.89 -9.92
CA ARG A 283 29.57 -4.66 -9.73
C ARG A 283 29.76 -3.86 -8.44
N PRO A 284 30.75 -4.19 -7.58
CA PRO A 284 31.14 -3.29 -6.50
C PRO A 284 31.44 -1.91 -7.09
N PRO A 285 31.09 -0.81 -6.42
CA PRO A 285 31.53 0.51 -6.86
C PRO A 285 33.05 0.46 -6.98
N GLU A 286 33.55 0.60 -8.21
CA GLU A 286 34.99 0.69 -8.46
C GLU A 286 35.53 1.83 -7.59
N ILE A 287 36.49 1.48 -6.73
CA ILE A 287 37.29 2.46 -6.00
C ILE A 287 38.09 3.22 -7.07
N LEU A 288 37.52 4.33 -7.57
CA LEU A 288 38.21 5.35 -8.34
C LEU A 288 39.16 6.10 -7.38
N ASN A 289 40.19 5.40 -6.92
CA ASN A 289 41.34 5.96 -6.23
C ASN A 289 42.58 5.13 -6.58
N ALA A 290 42.87 5.02 -7.88
CA ALA A 290 44.20 4.73 -8.37
C ALA A 290 44.70 5.97 -9.11
N ARG A 291 45.61 6.68 -8.42
CA ARG A 291 46.38 7.82 -8.92
C ARG A 291 46.90 7.53 -10.32
N TYR A 292 46.51 8.33 -11.31
CA TYR A 292 47.33 8.48 -12.50
C TYR A 292 48.60 9.24 -12.10
N PRO A 293 49.81 8.68 -12.30
CA PRO A 293 51.00 9.50 -12.21
C PRO A 293 50.98 10.51 -13.36
N SER A 294 51.18 11.77 -13.01
CA SER A 294 51.37 12.89 -13.93
C SER A 294 52.46 12.58 -14.95
N VAL A 295 52.09 12.46 -16.22
CA VAL A 295 53.06 12.47 -17.32
C VAL A 295 53.33 13.93 -17.66
N THR A 296 54.26 14.52 -16.91
CA THR A 296 54.87 15.79 -17.26
C THR A 296 56.04 15.53 -18.20
N SER A 297 55.97 16.14 -19.38
CA SER A 297 57.10 16.56 -20.22
C SER A 297 58.12 15.50 -20.65
N LEU A 298 58.21 15.27 -21.97
CA LEU A 298 59.48 15.28 -22.71
C LEU A 298 59.15 15.36 -24.21
N TYR A 299 59.22 16.57 -24.77
CA TYR A 299 59.46 16.76 -26.21
C TYR A 299 60.88 16.25 -26.55
N PRO A 300 61.10 15.84 -27.80
CA PRO A 300 61.99 16.66 -28.61
C PRO A 300 61.40 16.98 -30.00
N LEU A 301 61.65 18.22 -30.39
CA LEU A 301 61.50 18.78 -31.74
C LEU A 301 62.11 17.85 -32.80
N ARG A 302 61.36 17.59 -33.88
CA ARG A 302 61.92 17.19 -35.18
C ARG A 302 61.30 18.04 -36.29
N HIS A 303 62.22 18.66 -37.04
CA HIS A 303 62.11 19.32 -38.34
C HIS A 303 60.93 18.90 -39.22
N VAL A 304 60.18 19.87 -39.76
CA VAL A 304 60.28 20.43 -41.14
C VAL A 304 59.85 21.90 -41.08
#